data_AF-A0A851VJX5-F1
#
_entry.id   AF-A0A851VJX5-F1
#
_cell.length_a   1.000
_cell.length_b   1.000
_cell.length_c   1.000
_cell.angle_alpha   90.00
_cell.angle_beta   90.00
_cell.angle_gamma   90.00
#
_symmetry.space_group_name_H-M   'P 1'
#
loop_
_entity.id
_entity.type
_entity.pdbx_description
1 polymer ?
#
loop_
_entity_poly.entity_id
_entity_poly.type
_entity_poly.pdbx_seq_one_letter_code
_entity_poly.pdbx_strand_id
1 'polypeptide(L)'
;AAAVTQPSSMSANVGDTVEITCSGASNSWYGWFQQKVPGSAPVTLIYSNSNRPSGIPSRFSGSKSGSTGTLTITGVRAEDEAVYFCVGWDSSSGGYGVSWLQ
;
A
#
# COMPACT_ATOMS: atom_id res chain seq x y z
N ALA A 1 -7.29 17.56 -6.02
CA ALA A 1 -6.48 16.53 -5.34
C ALA A 1 -6.89 15.19 -5.92
N ALA A 2 -5.93 14.36 -6.33
CA ALA A 2 -6.26 12.99 -6.73
C ALA A 2 -6.81 12.27 -5.48
N ALA A 3 -8.05 11.81 -5.53
CA ALA A 3 -8.62 11.00 -4.45
C ALA A 3 -8.30 9.54 -4.77
N VAL A 4 -7.50 8.90 -3.92
CA VAL A 4 -7.28 7.46 -3.99
C VAL A 4 -8.14 6.77 -2.93
N THR A 5 -8.52 5.53 -3.20
CA THR A 5 -9.46 4.77 -2.36
C THR A 5 -8.90 3.39 -2.08
N GLN A 6 -8.93 2.99 -0.81
CA GLN A 6 -8.66 1.64 -0.32
C GLN A 6 -9.93 1.02 0.30
N PRO A 7 -9.96 -0.31 0.51
CA PRO A 7 -10.94 -0.93 1.39
C PRO A 7 -10.95 -0.25 2.76
N SER A 8 -12.10 -0.26 3.44
CA SER A 8 -12.22 0.35 4.76
C SER A 8 -11.50 -0.46 5.84
N SER A 9 -11.53 -1.79 5.75
CA SER A 9 -10.80 -2.69 6.65
C SER A 9 -10.64 -4.06 6.00
N MET A 10 -9.66 -4.84 6.47
CA MET A 10 -9.40 -6.20 6.02
C MET A 10 -8.96 -7.10 7.18
N SER A 11 -9.29 -8.39 7.10
CA SER A 11 -8.87 -9.42 8.04
C SER A 11 -8.17 -10.55 7.31
N ALA A 12 -7.12 -11.12 7.92
CA ALA A 12 -6.33 -12.20 7.33
C ALA A 12 -5.84 -13.14 8.43
N ASN A 13 -5.66 -14.41 8.10
CA ASN A 13 -5.05 -15.40 8.99
C ASN A 13 -3.55 -15.47 8.75
N VAL A 14 -2.82 -15.96 9.76
CA VAL A 14 -1.40 -16.27 9.61
C VAL A 14 -1.22 -17.32 8.51
N GLY A 15 -0.32 -17.05 7.56
CA GLY A 15 -0.07 -17.89 6.39
C GLY A 15 -0.85 -17.49 5.13
N ASP A 16 -1.87 -16.63 5.25
CA ASP A 16 -2.66 -16.19 4.09
C ASP A 16 -1.82 -15.36 3.11
N THR A 17 -2.33 -15.25 1.88
CA THR A 17 -1.89 -14.24 0.93
C THR A 17 -2.98 -13.20 0.79
N VAL A 18 -2.66 -11.94 1.05
CA VAL A 18 -3.60 -10.83 0.92
C VAL A 18 -3.15 -9.83 -0.11
N GLU A 19 -4.13 -9.23 -0.79
CA GLU A 19 -3.95 -8.18 -1.77
C GLU A 19 -4.71 -6.93 -1.35
N ILE A 20 -3.98 -5.90 -0.96
CA ILE A 20 -4.53 -4.59 -0.61
C ILE A 20 -4.50 -3.74 -1.86
N THR A 21 -5.65 -3.21 -2.27
CA THR A 21 -5.78 -2.41 -3.50
C THR A 21 -5.96 -0.93 -3.18
N CYS A 22 -5.44 -0.08 -4.06
CA CYS A 22 -5.56 1.37 -4.01
C CYS A 22 -5.85 1.90 -5.42
N SER A 23 -7.00 2.53 -5.61
CA SER A 23 -7.48 2.97 -6.93
C SER A 23 -7.76 4.46 -6.96
N GLY A 24 -7.63 5.10 -8.12
CA GLY A 24 -8.10 6.47 -8.34
C GLY A 24 -7.09 7.41 -8.99
N ALA A 25 -5.81 7.03 -9.08
CA ALA A 25 -4.79 7.81 -9.75
C ALA A 25 -4.46 7.21 -11.13
N SER A 26 -4.82 7.91 -12.21
CA SER A 26 -4.44 7.56 -13.59
C SER A 26 -3.04 8.07 -13.90
N ASN A 27 -2.25 7.38 -14.75
CA ASN A 27 -0.86 7.75 -15.08
C ASN A 27 0.04 8.02 -13.86
N SER A 28 -0.14 7.20 -12.83
CA SER A 28 0.36 7.46 -11.48
C SER A 28 1.47 6.52 -11.01
N TRP A 29 2.11 6.92 -9.91
CA TRP A 29 2.94 6.05 -9.08
C TRP A 29 2.26 5.81 -7.73
N TYR A 30 2.28 4.57 -7.27
CA TYR A 30 1.81 4.19 -5.95
C TYR A 30 2.98 3.88 -5.01
N GLY A 31 2.85 4.37 -3.78
CA GLY A 31 3.68 3.99 -2.64
C GLY A 31 2.81 3.36 -1.56
N TRP A 32 3.40 2.43 -0.80
CA TRP A 32 2.74 1.66 0.25
C TRP A 32 3.51 1.78 1.56
N PHE A 33 2.77 2.03 2.62
CA PHE A 33 3.33 2.29 3.94
C PHE A 33 2.59 1.49 5.01
N GLN A 34 3.33 1.10 6.05
CA GLN A 34 2.82 0.37 7.20
C GLN A 34 3.08 1.18 8.47
N GLN A 35 2.05 1.36 9.29
CA GLN A 35 2.13 1.96 10.60
C GLN A 35 1.60 0.98 11.64
N LYS A 36 2.50 0.36 12.39
CA LYS A 36 2.13 -0.63 13.42
C LYS A 36 1.55 0.00 14.68
N VAL A 37 2.10 1.15 15.08
CA VAL A 37 1.70 1.86 16.30
C VAL A 37 1.11 3.20 15.89
N PRO A 38 -0.14 3.53 16.28
CA PRO A 38 -0.70 4.85 16.05
C PRO A 38 0.23 5.96 16.57
N GLY A 39 0.56 6.93 15.71
CA GLY A 39 1.48 8.03 16.05
C GLY A 39 2.97 7.72 15.85
N SER A 40 3.34 6.48 15.49
CA SER A 40 4.71 6.14 15.10
C SER A 40 5.03 6.54 13.65
N ALA A 41 6.32 6.64 13.32
CA ALA A 41 6.75 6.87 11.94
C ALA A 41 6.37 5.67 11.04
N PRO A 42 5.69 5.90 9.91
CA PRO A 42 5.38 4.85 8.95
C PRO A 42 6.64 4.24 8.32
N VAL A 43 6.60 2.93 8.09
CA VAL A 43 7.63 2.21 7.33
C VAL A 43 7.21 2.13 5.88
N THR A 44 8.11 2.47 4.96
CA THR A 44 7.86 2.29 3.52
C THR A 44 8.03 0.82 3.15
N LEU A 45 6.98 0.21 2.60
CA LEU A 45 7.00 -1.18 2.13
C LEU A 45 7.36 -1.27 0.66
N ILE A 46 6.69 -0.45 -0.17
CA ILE A 46 6.88 -0.40 -1.63
C ILE A 46 6.83 1.06 -2.08
N TYR A 47 7.69 1.44 -3.01
CA TYR A 47 7.67 2.73 -3.69
C TYR A 47 7.71 2.54 -5.21
N SER A 48 7.36 3.58 -5.95
CA SER A 48 7.37 3.55 -7.43
C SER A 48 6.69 2.30 -8.02
N ASN A 49 5.50 1.97 -7.51
CA ASN A 49 4.65 0.83 -7.89
C ASN A 49 5.15 -0.57 -7.46
N SER A 50 6.44 -0.86 -7.54
CA SER A 50 6.95 -2.23 -7.32
C SER A 50 8.32 -2.30 -6.63
N ASN A 51 8.98 -1.16 -6.41
CA ASN A 51 10.31 -1.16 -5.80
C ASN A 51 10.20 -1.35 -4.30
N ARG A 52 10.85 -2.40 -3.79
CA ARG A 52 10.90 -2.70 -2.37
C ARG A 52 12.21 -2.18 -1.76
N PRO A 53 12.20 -1.34 -0.71
CA PRO A 53 13.41 -0.92 -0.02
C PRO A 53 14.22 -2.10 0.54
N SER A 54 15.53 -1.91 0.74
CA SER A 54 16.37 -2.87 1.44
C SER A 54 15.88 -3.06 2.89
N GLY A 55 15.97 -4.28 3.41
CA GLY A 55 15.48 -4.62 4.74
C GLY A 55 13.99 -4.92 4.84
N ILE A 56 13.19 -4.63 3.80
CA ILE A 56 11.79 -5.06 3.75
C ILE A 56 11.72 -6.53 3.29
N PRO A 57 11.00 -7.40 4.02
CA PRO A 57 10.92 -8.82 3.70
C PRO A 57 10.39 -9.10 2.30
N SER A 58 10.89 -10.17 1.66
CA SER A 58 10.51 -10.57 0.30
C SER A 58 9.03 -10.88 0.12
N ARG A 59 8.34 -11.15 1.22
CA ARG A 59 6.92 -11.48 1.27
C ARG A 59 5.99 -10.32 0.86
N PHE A 60 6.48 -9.09 0.94
CA PHE A 60 5.79 -7.89 0.46
C PHE A 60 6.17 -7.63 -1.00
N SER A 61 5.18 -7.46 -1.87
CA SER A 61 5.41 -7.03 -3.25
C SER A 61 4.37 -6.00 -3.66
N GLY A 62 4.72 -5.13 -4.60
CA GLY A 62 3.77 -4.18 -5.17
C GLY A 62 3.66 -4.35 -6.67
N SER A 63 2.48 -4.03 -7.19
CA SER A 63 2.20 -3.97 -8.61
C SER A 63 1.22 -2.84 -8.92
N LYS A 64 1.09 -2.52 -10.21
CA LYS A 64 0.11 -1.57 -10.71
C LYS A 64 -0.51 -2.10 -11.98
N SER A 65 -1.83 -2.05 -12.07
CA SER A 65 -2.60 -2.34 -13.27
C SER A 65 -3.58 -1.19 -13.53
N GLY A 66 -3.48 -0.55 -14.70
CA GLY A 66 -4.30 0.61 -15.04
C GLY A 66 -4.17 1.75 -14.01
N SER A 67 -5.29 2.08 -13.36
CA SER A 67 -5.36 3.09 -12.30
C SER A 67 -5.37 2.51 -10.89
N THR A 68 -5.02 1.22 -10.73
CA THR A 68 -5.04 0.50 -9.45
C THR A 68 -3.63 0.01 -9.10
N GLY A 69 -3.15 0.41 -7.93
CA GLY A 69 -1.98 -0.20 -7.27
C GLY A 69 -2.42 -1.34 -6.36
N THR A 70 -1.59 -2.37 -6.25
CA THR A 70 -1.82 -3.52 -5.36
C THR A 70 -0.57 -3.77 -4.53
N LEU A 71 -0.74 -3.92 -3.22
CA LEU A 71 0.24 -4.48 -2.29
C LEU A 71 -0.15 -5.92 -1.99
N THR A 72 0.73 -6.85 -2.32
CA THR A 72 0.57 -8.26 -1.99
C THR A 72 1.45 -8.60 -0.79
N ILE A 73 0.86 -9.26 0.20
CA ILE A 73 1.56 -9.80 1.38
C ILE A 73 1.35 -11.31 1.35
N THR A 74 2.40 -12.06 1.05
CA THR A 74 2.37 -13.53 1.06
C THR A 74 2.79 -14.06 2.42
N GLY A 75 2.14 -15.11 2.92
CA GLY A 75 2.50 -15.70 4.22
C GLY A 75 2.40 -14.68 5.36
N VAL A 76 1.23 -14.06 5.51
CA VAL A 76 0.91 -13.09 6.56
C VAL A 76 1.36 -13.59 7.92
N ARG A 77 1.91 -12.70 8.75
CA ARG A 77 2.34 -12.99 10.12
C ARG A 77 1.58 -12.16 11.13
N ALA A 78 1.65 -12.56 12.40
CA ALA A 78 1.05 -11.79 13.50
C ALA A 78 1.60 -10.36 13.57
N GLU A 79 2.87 -10.15 13.20
CA GLU A 79 3.48 -8.81 13.21
C GLU A 79 3.05 -7.94 12.02
N ASP A 80 2.24 -8.46 11.09
CA ASP A 80 1.72 -7.72 9.93
C ASP A 80 0.39 -7.02 10.24
N GLU A 81 -0.17 -7.21 11.44
CA GLU A 81 -1.30 -6.42 11.94
C GLU A 81 -0.88 -4.96 12.14
N ALA A 82 -1.43 -4.07 11.31
CA ALA A 82 -1.05 -2.66 11.25
C ALA A 82 -2.05 -1.86 10.42
N VAL A 83 -1.99 -0.53 10.52
CA VAL A 83 -2.61 0.37 9.55
C VAL A 83 -1.74 0.40 8.30
N TYR A 84 -2.35 0.20 7.14
CA TYR A 84 -1.69 0.32 5.84
C TYR A 84 -2.25 1.52 5.10
N PHE A 85 -1.42 2.27 4.41
CA PHE A 85 -1.92 3.37 3.59
C PHE A 85 -1.16 3.46 2.28
N CYS A 86 -1.87 3.87 1.24
CA CYS A 86 -1.31 4.12 -0.07
C CYS A 86 -1.19 5.62 -0.33
N VAL A 87 -0.16 5.97 -1.08
CA VAL A 87 0.00 7.29 -1.67
C VAL A 87 0.02 7.13 -3.19
N GLY A 88 -0.88 7.79 -3.89
CA GLY A 88 -0.89 7.88 -5.35
C GLY A 88 -0.45 9.26 -5.80
N TRP A 89 0.54 9.34 -6.70
CA TRP A 89 0.86 10.59 -7.40
C TRP A 89 0.24 10.56 -8.79
N ASP A 90 -0.67 11.47 -9.07
CA ASP A 90 -1.25 11.62 -10.41
C ASP A 90 -0.50 12.72 -11.17
N SER A 91 0.22 12.32 -12.23
CA SER A 91 0.99 13.23 -13.07
C SER A 91 0.12 14.19 -13.87
N SER A 92 -1.14 13.84 -14.13
CA SER A 92 -2.07 14.68 -14.90
C SER A 92 -2.65 15.82 -14.06
N SER A 93 -2.84 15.59 -12.75
CA SER A 93 -3.30 16.61 -11.81
C SER A 93 -2.17 17.25 -10.99
N GLY A 94 -0.94 16.73 -11.10
CA GLY A 94 0.24 17.24 -10.39
C GLY A 94 0.15 17.13 -8.88
N GLY A 95 -0.63 16.18 -8.36
CA GLY A 95 -0.98 16.10 -6.94
C GLY A 95 -0.88 14.69 -6.35
N TYR A 96 -0.69 14.66 -5.02
CA TYR A 96 -0.76 13.43 -4.23
C TYR A 96 -2.19 13.18 -3.74
N GLY A 97 -2.59 11.91 -3.77
CA GLY A 97 -3.72 11.35 -3.03
C GLY A 97 -3.22 10.39 -1.98
N VAL A 98 -3.86 10.38 -0.81
CA VAL A 98 -3.58 9.45 0.28
C VAL A 98 -4.88 8.78 0.71
N SER A 99 -4.84 7.47 0.92
CA SER A 99 -5.94 6.70 1.50
C SER A 99 -5.39 5.78 2.58
N TRP A 100 -6.22 5.44 3.57
CA TRP A 100 -5.85 4.59 4.69
C TRP A 100 -6.75 3.36 4.67
N LEU A 101 -6.15 2.19 4.79
CA LEU A 101 -6.82 0.95 5.19
C LEU A 101 -6.88 0.96 6.71
N GLN A 102 -8.10 1.02 7.24
CA GLN A 102 -8.35 1.07 8.68
C GLN A 102 -8.29 -0.31 9.33
#